data_AF-A0AAP6D9S6-F1
#
_entry.id   AF-A0AAP6D9S6-F1
#
_cell.length_a   1.000
_cell.length_b   1.000
_cell.length_c   1.000
_cell.angle_alpha   90.00
_cell.angle_beta   90.00
_cell.angle_gamma   90.00
#
_symmetry.space_group_name_H-M   'P 1'
#
loop_
_entity.id
_entity.type
_entity.pdbx_description
1 polymer ?
#
loop_
_entity_poly.entity_id
_entity_poly.type
_entity_poly.pdbx_seq_one_letter_code
_entity_poly.pdbx_strand_id
1 'polypeptide(L)'
;ASMDVLANFSISLMRQSSTKAGELSYMLVDVIQSFHNRTSDYTDKLVAAMGAAVAQGDDWALEIAMGVLETFAALTTDIGYDFEEVLVKNLQFQEKYHLRELGPERLGIRTLINFPLLGMVCMWYDKGNHLSIETGWLPPYLVEGRWLEDVKAGKITR
;
A
#
# COMPACT_ATOMS: atom_id res chain seq x y z
N ALA A 1 12.71 -17.11 -4.01
CA ALA A 1 13.62 -17.27 -2.86
C ALA A 1 13.51 -16.11 -1.86
N SER A 2 13.96 -14.88 -2.15
CA SER A 2 13.89 -13.77 -1.17
C SER A 2 12.47 -13.22 -0.92
N MET A 3 11.63 -13.17 -1.96
CA MET A 3 10.24 -12.72 -1.83
C MET A 3 9.37 -13.72 -1.05
N ASP A 4 9.61 -15.02 -1.24
CA ASP A 4 8.90 -16.07 -0.51
C ASP A 4 9.19 -16.01 0.99
N VAL A 5 10.40 -15.58 1.39
CA VAL A 5 10.76 -15.41 2.81
C VAL A 5 9.93 -14.30 3.46
N LEU A 6 9.74 -13.17 2.76
CA LEU A 6 8.93 -12.06 3.29
C LEU A 6 7.44 -12.41 3.29
N ALA A 7 6.95 -13.04 2.22
CA ALA A 7 5.54 -13.43 2.10
C ALA A 7 5.13 -14.54 3.08
N ASN A 8 6.09 -15.28 3.64
CA ASN A 8 5.83 -16.34 4.62
C ASN A 8 6.37 -16.02 6.01
N PHE A 9 6.82 -14.78 6.26
CA PHE A 9 7.29 -14.40 7.59
C PHE A 9 6.15 -14.44 8.60
N SER A 10 6.36 -15.11 9.73
CA SER A 10 5.30 -15.35 10.71
C SER A 10 4.81 -14.07 11.37
N ILE A 11 3.51 -13.80 11.23
CA ILE A 11 2.81 -12.72 11.96
C ILE A 11 2.89 -12.96 13.48
N SER A 12 2.85 -14.21 13.95
CA SER A 12 2.98 -14.50 15.38
C SER A 12 4.35 -14.12 15.94
N LEU A 13 5.40 -14.18 15.10
CA LEU A 13 6.73 -13.67 15.45
C LEU A 13 6.78 -12.14 15.38
N MET A 14 6.14 -11.51 14.38
CA MET A 14 6.07 -10.04 14.32
C MET A 14 5.44 -9.44 15.59
N ARG A 15 4.40 -10.08 16.13
CA ARG A 15 3.74 -9.68 17.39
C ARG A 15 4.63 -9.76 18.63
N GLN A 16 5.68 -10.59 18.57
CA GLN A 16 6.66 -10.72 19.64
C GLN A 16 7.78 -9.67 19.55
N SER A 17 7.79 -8.85 18.50
CA SER A 17 8.74 -7.74 18.35
C SER A 17 8.65 -6.76 19.53
N SER A 18 9.78 -6.15 19.87
CA SER A 18 9.85 -5.03 20.82
C SER A 18 9.14 -3.78 20.27
N THR A 19 9.08 -3.64 18.95
CA THR A 19 8.27 -2.64 18.24
C THR A 19 6.96 -3.28 17.79
N LYS A 20 5.89 -2.99 18.52
CA LYS A 20 4.56 -3.55 18.22
C LYS A 20 3.76 -2.59 17.34
N ALA A 21 3.21 -3.11 16.25
CA ALA A 21 2.17 -2.43 15.48
C ALA A 21 0.78 -2.69 16.08
N GLY A 22 -0.22 -1.90 15.66
CA GLY A 22 -1.62 -2.16 15.98
C GLY A 22 -2.17 -3.41 15.28
N GLU A 23 -3.30 -3.93 15.77
CA GLU A 23 -3.90 -5.16 15.24
C GLU A 23 -4.17 -5.08 13.73
N LEU A 24 -4.72 -3.96 13.28
CA LEU A 24 -5.07 -3.73 11.89
C LEU A 24 -3.85 -3.80 10.95
N SER A 25 -2.65 -3.43 11.42
CA SER A 25 -1.42 -3.60 10.64
C SER A 25 -1.07 -5.07 10.41
N TYR A 26 -1.31 -5.95 11.40
CA TYR A 26 -1.10 -7.38 11.22
C TYR A 26 -2.15 -8.01 10.31
N MET A 27 -3.41 -7.54 10.38
CA MET A 27 -4.45 -7.98 9.46
C MET A 27 -4.12 -7.61 8.01
N LEU A 28 -3.61 -6.39 7.77
CA LEU A 28 -3.09 -5.96 6.46
C LEU A 28 -2.01 -6.92 5.93
N VAL A 29 -1.06 -7.31 6.77
CA VAL A 29 -0.01 -8.28 6.40
C VAL A 29 -0.64 -9.63 6.05
N ASP A 30 -1.57 -10.14 6.86
CA ASP A 30 -2.23 -11.44 6.60
C ASP A 30 -2.98 -11.44 5.27
N VAL A 31 -3.66 -10.34 4.93
CA VAL A 31 -4.33 -10.16 3.64
C VAL A 31 -3.33 -10.25 2.47
N ILE A 32 -2.21 -9.53 2.55
CA ILE A 32 -1.20 -9.50 1.48
C ILE A 32 -0.53 -10.88 1.35
N GLN A 33 -0.18 -11.52 2.46
CA GLN A 33 0.43 -12.87 2.46
C GLN A 33 -0.53 -13.91 1.89
N SER A 34 -1.80 -13.84 2.27
CA SER A 34 -2.86 -14.74 1.77
C SER A 34 -3.07 -14.58 0.26
N PHE A 35 -3.08 -13.34 -0.23
CA PHE A 35 -3.12 -13.06 -1.67
C PHE A 35 -1.89 -13.63 -2.39
N HIS A 36 -0.68 -13.37 -1.88
CA HIS A 36 0.56 -13.84 -2.48
C HIS A 36 0.60 -15.38 -2.58
N ASN A 37 0.19 -16.05 -1.51
CA ASN A 37 0.15 -17.50 -1.42
C ASN A 37 -1.10 -18.13 -2.08
N ARG A 38 -2.00 -17.32 -2.63
CA ARG A 38 -3.25 -17.75 -3.29
C ARG A 38 -4.11 -18.63 -2.39
N THR A 39 -4.19 -18.31 -1.11
CA THR A 39 -5.04 -19.04 -0.18
C THR A 39 -6.51 -18.73 -0.47
N SER A 40 -7.39 -19.71 -0.29
CA SER A 40 -8.81 -19.55 -0.62
C SER A 40 -9.55 -18.58 0.30
N ASP A 41 -9.03 -18.34 1.50
CA ASP A 41 -9.58 -17.47 2.54
C ASP A 41 -9.13 -15.99 2.41
N TYR A 42 -8.34 -15.66 1.39
CA TYR A 42 -7.84 -14.31 1.17
C TYR A 42 -8.96 -13.24 1.15
N THR A 43 -10.07 -13.51 0.44
CA THR A 43 -11.17 -12.53 0.32
C THR A 43 -11.86 -12.31 1.67
N ASP A 44 -12.05 -13.38 2.45
CA ASP A 44 -12.65 -13.29 3.79
C ASP A 44 -11.78 -12.45 4.73
N LYS A 45 -10.45 -12.62 4.66
CA LYS A 45 -9.48 -11.83 5.43
C LYS A 45 -9.50 -10.35 5.03
N LEU A 46 -9.62 -10.06 3.73
CA LEU A 46 -9.74 -8.70 3.22
C LEU A 46 -11.00 -8.02 3.80
N VAL A 47 -12.14 -8.69 3.71
CA VAL A 47 -13.41 -8.19 4.28
C VAL A 47 -13.31 -7.98 5.80
N ALA A 48 -12.71 -8.94 6.51
CA ALA A 48 -12.52 -8.83 7.96
C ALA A 48 -11.61 -7.64 8.34
N ALA A 49 -10.52 -7.41 7.61
CA ALA A 49 -9.62 -6.28 7.82
C ALA A 49 -10.33 -4.94 7.54
N MET A 50 -11.12 -4.87 6.48
CA MET A 50 -11.93 -3.68 6.18
C MET A 50 -12.95 -3.42 7.29
N GLY A 51 -13.64 -4.46 7.77
CA GLY A 51 -14.56 -4.37 8.90
C GLY A 51 -13.87 -3.88 10.19
N ALA A 52 -12.66 -4.38 10.47
CA ALA A 52 -11.86 -3.95 11.61
C ALA A 52 -11.43 -2.48 11.50
N ALA A 53 -11.06 -2.01 10.31
CA ALA A 53 -10.74 -0.61 10.07
C ALA A 53 -11.94 0.31 10.35
N VAL A 54 -13.14 -0.07 9.88
CA VAL A 54 -14.38 0.66 10.18
C VAL A 54 -14.68 0.65 11.69
N ALA A 55 -14.52 -0.50 12.34
CA ALA A 55 -14.79 -0.63 13.77
C ALA A 55 -13.81 0.18 14.64
N GLN A 56 -12.54 0.27 14.25
CA GLN A 56 -11.54 1.08 14.93
C GLN A 56 -11.85 2.58 14.75
N GLY A 57 -12.20 3.01 13.53
CA GLY A 57 -12.85 4.29 13.27
C GLY A 57 -12.02 5.56 13.49
N ASP A 58 -10.76 5.44 13.92
CA ASP A 58 -9.84 6.59 14.01
C ASP A 58 -9.30 7.01 12.63
N ASP A 59 -8.76 8.24 12.56
CA ASP A 59 -8.23 8.83 11.33
C ASP A 59 -7.20 7.92 10.65
N TRP A 60 -6.36 7.23 11.42
CA TRP A 60 -5.36 6.32 10.85
C TRP A 60 -6.02 5.09 10.23
N ALA A 61 -6.99 4.48 10.91
CA ALA A 61 -7.71 3.32 10.42
C ALA A 61 -8.48 3.64 9.13
N LEU A 62 -9.12 4.81 9.06
CA LEU A 62 -9.98 5.21 7.95
C LEU A 62 -9.20 5.79 6.76
N GLU A 63 -8.14 6.57 6.99
CA GLU A 63 -7.40 7.24 5.91
C GLU A 63 -6.15 6.48 5.46
N ILE A 64 -5.51 5.74 6.37
CA ILE A 64 -4.31 4.96 6.04
C ILE A 64 -4.68 3.51 5.76
N ALA A 65 -5.18 2.79 6.77
CA ALA A 65 -5.34 1.34 6.67
C ALA A 65 -6.45 0.93 5.69
N MET A 66 -7.64 1.55 5.79
CA MET A 66 -8.73 1.33 4.84
C MET A 66 -8.33 1.73 3.43
N GLY A 67 -7.61 2.84 3.24
CA GLY A 67 -7.16 3.27 1.91
C GLY A 67 -6.23 2.24 1.24
N VAL A 68 -5.37 1.58 2.02
CA VAL A 68 -4.55 0.45 1.51
C VAL A 68 -5.45 -0.75 1.17
N LEU A 69 -6.37 -1.14 2.05
CA LEU A 69 -7.27 -2.29 1.84
C LEU A 69 -8.17 -2.11 0.62
N GLU A 70 -8.76 -0.93 0.46
CA GLU A 70 -9.68 -0.61 -0.63
C GLU A 70 -8.94 -0.55 -1.97
N THR A 71 -7.77 0.09 -2.02
CA THR A 71 -6.94 0.09 -3.24
C THR A 71 -6.51 -1.32 -3.61
N PHE A 72 -6.19 -2.15 -2.60
CA PHE A 72 -5.87 -3.54 -2.83
C PHE A 72 -7.08 -4.32 -3.36
N ALA A 73 -8.27 -4.10 -2.80
CA ALA A 73 -9.51 -4.71 -3.27
C ALA A 73 -9.77 -4.36 -4.75
N ALA A 74 -9.66 -3.09 -5.12
CA ALA A 74 -9.80 -2.64 -6.51
C ALA A 74 -8.75 -3.26 -7.45
N LEU A 75 -7.54 -3.55 -6.97
CA LEU A 75 -6.48 -4.17 -7.77
C LEU A 75 -6.69 -5.66 -8.04
N THR A 76 -7.32 -6.37 -7.10
CA THR A 76 -7.23 -7.83 -6.97
C THR A 76 -8.57 -8.54 -7.09
N THR A 77 -9.68 -7.81 -7.04
CA THR A 77 -11.04 -8.36 -7.10
C THR A 77 -11.85 -7.70 -8.22
N ASP A 78 -12.89 -8.38 -8.68
CA ASP A 78 -13.80 -7.88 -9.73
C ASP A 78 -15.06 -7.25 -9.13
N ILE A 79 -14.88 -6.33 -8.17
CA ILE A 79 -15.99 -5.71 -7.42
C ILE A 79 -16.46 -4.39 -8.06
N GLY A 80 -16.03 -4.10 -9.30
CA GLY A 80 -16.49 -2.96 -10.08
C GLY A 80 -15.94 -1.59 -9.67
N TYR A 81 -14.88 -1.56 -8.84
CA TYR A 81 -14.17 -0.30 -8.57
C TYR A 81 -13.15 0.00 -9.67
N ASP A 82 -13.08 1.27 -10.08
CA ASP A 82 -11.99 1.77 -10.87
C ASP A 82 -10.73 1.90 -9.99
N PHE A 83 -9.69 1.15 -10.32
CA PHE A 83 -8.45 1.14 -9.54
C PHE A 83 -7.78 2.52 -9.49
N GLU A 84 -7.75 3.25 -10.60
CA GLU A 84 -7.13 4.57 -10.66
C GLU A 84 -7.90 5.57 -9.79
N GLU A 85 -9.23 5.58 -9.86
CA GLU A 85 -10.07 6.44 -9.02
C GLU A 85 -9.82 6.18 -7.52
N VAL A 86 -9.83 4.91 -7.12
CA VAL A 86 -9.60 4.51 -5.72
C VAL A 86 -8.18 4.89 -5.27
N LEU A 87 -7.17 4.63 -6.10
CA LEU A 87 -5.79 4.98 -5.81
C LEU A 87 -5.63 6.48 -5.56
N VAL A 88 -6.16 7.32 -6.46
CA VAL A 88 -6.02 8.78 -6.39
C VAL A 88 -6.69 9.34 -5.15
N LYS A 89 -7.90 8.86 -4.84
CA LYS A 89 -8.59 9.20 -3.60
C LYS A 89 -7.72 8.87 -2.37
N ASN A 90 -7.14 7.68 -2.34
CA ASN A 90 -6.38 7.21 -1.19
C ASN A 90 -5.01 7.90 -1.04
N LEU A 91 -4.35 8.28 -2.15
CA LEU A 91 -3.16 9.14 -2.09
C LEU A 91 -3.48 10.50 -1.45
N GLN A 92 -4.60 11.12 -1.83
CA GLN A 92 -5.03 12.40 -1.27
C GLN A 92 -5.39 12.29 0.23
N PHE A 93 -6.04 11.21 0.65
CA PHE A 93 -6.36 10.97 2.06
C PHE A 93 -5.09 10.82 2.89
N GLN A 94 -4.13 10.02 2.42
CA GLN A 94 -2.90 9.82 3.17
C GLN A 94 -2.04 11.08 3.22
N GLU A 95 -1.98 11.87 2.15
CA GLU A 95 -1.33 13.18 2.20
C GLU A 95 -1.97 14.07 3.27
N LYS A 96 -3.30 14.18 3.27
CA LYS A 96 -4.05 14.95 4.28
C LYS A 96 -3.77 14.45 5.70
N TYR A 97 -3.78 13.13 5.93
CA TYR A 97 -3.46 12.53 7.22
C TYR A 97 -2.08 12.98 7.70
N HIS A 98 -1.05 12.83 6.86
CA HIS A 98 0.33 13.16 7.24
C HIS A 98 0.52 14.67 7.45
N LEU A 99 -0.17 15.51 6.67
CA LEU A 99 -0.17 16.96 6.89
C LEU A 99 -0.81 17.34 8.24
N ARG A 100 -1.86 16.63 8.68
CA ARG A 100 -2.45 16.83 10.01
C ARG A 100 -1.49 16.40 11.13
N GLU A 101 -0.85 15.25 10.99
CA GLU A 101 0.12 14.70 11.96
C GLU A 101 1.38 15.54 12.12
N LEU A 102 1.84 16.21 11.05
CA LEU A 102 3.02 17.08 11.10
C LEU A 102 2.82 18.32 11.98
N GLY A 103 1.57 18.77 12.18
CA GLY A 103 1.25 19.97 12.93
C GLY A 103 1.67 21.27 12.21
N PRO A 104 1.30 22.45 12.75
CA PRO A 104 1.49 23.74 12.09
C PRO A 104 2.96 24.19 11.97
N GLU A 105 3.88 23.58 12.72
CA GLU A 105 5.28 24.02 12.83
C GLU A 105 6.27 23.30 11.91
N ARG A 106 5.83 22.28 11.16
CA ARG A 106 6.71 21.49 10.29
C ARG A 106 6.44 21.78 8.83
N LEU A 107 7.50 21.99 8.04
CA LEU A 107 7.40 22.06 6.59
C LEU A 107 6.81 20.74 6.10
N GLY A 108 5.60 20.80 5.53
CA GLY A 108 4.93 19.66 4.93
C GLY A 108 5.87 18.95 3.95
N ILE A 109 6.18 17.68 4.20
CA ILE A 109 6.96 16.87 3.28
C ILE A 109 6.12 16.73 2.00
N ARG A 110 6.50 17.48 0.95
CA ARG A 110 5.79 17.51 -0.34
C ARG A 110 5.98 16.25 -1.18
N THR A 111 6.73 15.28 -0.68
CA THR A 111 7.10 14.05 -1.38
C THR A 111 6.90 12.85 -0.45
N LEU A 112 5.65 12.55 -0.14
CA LEU A 112 5.30 11.29 0.53
C LEU A 112 5.23 10.19 -0.54
N ILE A 113 6.24 9.31 -0.58
CA ILE A 113 6.13 8.07 -1.34
C ILE A 113 5.43 7.05 -0.44
N ASN A 114 4.14 6.82 -0.68
CA ASN A 114 3.45 5.71 -0.02
C ASN A 114 3.86 4.39 -0.68
N PHE A 115 4.77 3.66 -0.04
CA PHE A 115 5.28 2.39 -0.59
C PHE A 115 4.19 1.34 -0.85
N PRO A 116 3.20 1.12 0.03
CA PRO A 116 2.08 0.22 -0.29
C PRO A 116 1.34 0.57 -1.58
N LEU A 117 0.90 1.82 -1.73
CA LEU A 117 0.16 2.29 -2.91
C LEU A 117 1.03 2.31 -4.17
N LEU A 118 2.32 2.68 -4.04
CA LEU A 118 3.29 2.56 -5.13
C LEU A 118 3.43 1.09 -5.57
N GLY A 119 3.55 0.15 -4.63
CA GLY A 119 3.61 -1.27 -4.96
C GLY A 119 2.38 -1.75 -5.73
N MET A 120 1.19 -1.30 -5.32
CA MET A 120 -0.07 -1.62 -6.00
C MET A 120 -0.13 -1.03 -7.41
N VAL A 121 0.33 0.21 -7.60
CA VAL A 121 0.35 0.83 -8.93
C VAL A 121 1.35 0.16 -9.85
N CYS A 122 2.52 -0.27 -9.35
CA CYS A 122 3.47 -1.09 -10.10
C CYS A 122 2.84 -2.42 -10.51
N MET A 123 2.13 -3.11 -9.61
CA MET A 123 1.41 -4.33 -9.96
C MET A 123 0.32 -4.11 -11.00
N TRP A 124 -0.37 -2.97 -10.95
CA TRP A 124 -1.38 -2.61 -11.95
C TRP A 124 -0.76 -2.30 -13.31
N TYR A 125 0.39 -1.63 -13.32
CA TYR A 125 1.21 -1.37 -14.50
C TYR A 125 1.73 -2.67 -15.13
N ASP A 126 2.22 -3.61 -14.32
CA ASP A 126 2.68 -4.93 -14.78
C ASP A 126 1.55 -5.76 -15.42
N LYS A 127 0.28 -5.45 -15.12
CA LYS A 127 -0.90 -6.02 -15.80
C LYS A 127 -1.22 -5.34 -17.15
N GLY A 128 -0.39 -4.39 -17.60
CA GLY A 128 -0.54 -3.66 -18.87
C GLY A 128 -1.40 -2.40 -18.78
N ASN A 129 -1.67 -1.90 -17.57
CA ASN A 129 -2.43 -0.67 -17.38
C ASN A 129 -1.51 0.55 -17.28
N HIS A 130 -2.06 1.73 -17.52
CA HIS A 130 -1.34 3.00 -17.41
C HIS A 130 -2.20 3.99 -16.65
N LEU A 131 -1.60 4.73 -15.74
CA LEU A 131 -2.26 5.88 -15.13
C LEU A 131 -2.59 6.88 -16.23
N SER A 132 -3.84 7.31 -16.28
CA SER A 132 -4.28 8.40 -17.16
C SER A 132 -3.85 9.76 -16.63
N ILE A 133 -3.54 9.85 -15.33
CA ILE A 133 -3.09 11.09 -14.70
C ILE A 133 -1.65 11.03 -14.20
N GLU A 134 -0.88 12.08 -14.49
CA GLU A 134 0.36 12.32 -13.76
C GLU A 134 0.02 12.84 -12.36
N THR A 135 0.42 12.09 -11.34
CA THR A 135 0.29 12.54 -9.96
C THR A 135 1.62 13.07 -9.44
N GLY A 136 1.59 14.09 -8.59
CA GLY A 136 2.79 14.56 -7.87
C GLY A 136 3.32 13.54 -6.85
N TRP A 137 2.52 12.52 -6.51
CA TRP A 137 2.81 11.52 -5.48
C TRP A 137 3.51 10.27 -6.03
N LEU A 138 3.22 9.88 -7.28
CA LEU A 138 3.73 8.66 -7.92
C LEU A 138 4.47 9.00 -9.21
N PRO A 139 5.77 9.35 -9.13
CA PRO A 139 6.56 9.63 -10.31
C PRO A 139 6.55 8.45 -11.30
N PRO A 140 6.24 8.68 -12.60
CA PRO A 140 6.26 7.61 -13.61
C PRO A 140 7.59 6.87 -13.67
N TYR A 141 8.69 7.55 -13.38
CA TYR A 141 10.02 6.97 -13.28
C TYR A 141 10.11 5.80 -12.27
N LEU A 142 9.36 5.87 -11.15
CA LEU A 142 9.27 4.80 -10.16
C LEU A 142 8.29 3.71 -10.58
N VAL A 143 7.10 4.11 -11.06
CA VAL A 143 6.01 3.19 -11.45
C VAL A 143 6.44 2.26 -12.58
N GLU A 144 7.04 2.82 -13.63
CA GLU A 144 7.45 2.11 -14.85
C GLU A 144 8.78 1.36 -14.67
N GLY A 145 9.44 1.48 -13.51
CA GLY A 145 10.71 0.82 -13.23
C GLY A 145 11.90 1.35 -14.05
N ARG A 146 11.78 2.50 -14.73
CA ARG A 146 12.86 3.10 -15.56
C ARG A 146 14.18 3.29 -14.81
N TRP A 147 14.10 3.51 -13.50
CA TRP A 147 15.26 3.63 -12.62
C TRP A 147 16.15 2.39 -12.57
N LEU A 148 15.61 1.19 -12.82
CA LEU A 148 16.39 -0.05 -12.83
C LEU A 148 17.44 -0.04 -13.93
N GLU A 149 17.14 0.57 -15.07
CA GLU A 149 18.09 0.67 -16.19
C GLU A 149 19.23 1.64 -15.87
N ASP A 150 18.95 2.73 -15.16
CA ASP A 150 19.98 3.67 -14.70
C ASP A 150 20.86 3.06 -13.60
N VAL A 151 20.30 2.23 -12.73
CA VAL A 151 21.08 1.42 -11.75
C VAL A 151 21.99 0.44 -12.49
N LYS A 152 21.46 -0.34 -13.45
CA LYS A 152 22.26 -1.28 -14.25
C LYS A 152 23.37 -0.58 -15.04
N ALA A 153 23.09 0.63 -15.52
CA ALA A 153 24.06 1.47 -16.21
C ALA A 153 25.07 2.16 -15.28
N GLY A 154 24.97 1.96 -13.96
CA GLY A 154 25.88 2.55 -12.97
C GLY A 154 25.71 4.06 -12.78
N LYS A 155 24.59 4.64 -13.24
CA LYS A 155 24.29 6.08 -13.08
C LYS A 155 23.75 6.43 -11.70
N ILE A 156 23.19 5.44 -11.00
CA ILE A 156 22.74 5.55 -9.61
C ILE A 156 23.71 4.73 -8.77
N THR A 157 24.53 5.40 -7.97
CA THR A 157 25.45 4.77 -7.01
C THR A 157 24.91 4.89 -5.60
N ARG A 158 25.19 3.87 -4.78
CA ARG A 158 24.78 3.80 -3.37
C ARG A 158 25.46 4.85 -2.50
#